data_AF-A0A9N9NW87-F1
#
_entry.id   AF-A0A9N9NW87-F1
#
_cell.length_a   1.000
_cell.length_b   1.000
_cell.length_c   1.000
_cell.angle_alpha   90.00
_cell.angle_beta   90.00
_cell.angle_gamma   90.00
#
_symmetry.space_group_name_H-M   'P 1'
#
loop_
_entity.id
_entity.type
_entity.pdbx_description
1 polymer ?
#
loop_
_entity_poly.entity_id
_entity_poly.type
_entity_poly.pdbx_seq_one_letter_code
_entity_poly.pdbx_strand_id
1 'polypeptide(L)' 'AYRVLKPQGELKIAEVASRFSNVDVFIEVLAEIGFNFVKKDDTNKMFIMLDFIKAQPQKQRKSRLINVSDLLRPCTYKKR' A
#
# COMPACT_ATOMS: atom_id res chain seq x y z
N ALA A 1 -8.58 -6.54 0.83
CA ALA A 1 -8.84 -6.22 -0.59
C ALA A 1 -8.64 -7.40 -1.54
N TYR A 2 -7.48 -8.09 -1.51
CA TYR A 2 -7.12 -9.10 -2.51
C TYR A 2 -8.19 -10.19 -2.76
N ARG A 3 -8.79 -10.72 -1.69
CA ARG A 3 -9.83 -11.77 -1.78
C ARG A 3 -11.06 -11.37 -2.61
N VAL A 4 -11.46 -10.10 -2.60
CA VAL A 4 -12.75 -9.65 -3.16
C VAL A 4 -12.62 -8.94 -4.51
N LEU A 5 -11.45 -8.38 -4.83
CA LEU A 5 -11.22 -7.73 -6.11
C LEU A 5 -11.20 -8.76 -7.25
N LYS A 6 -11.85 -8.44 -8.37
CA LYS A 6 -11.70 -9.20 -9.62
C LYS A 6 -10.26 -9.04 -10.15
N PRO A 7 -9.74 -9.98 -10.97
CA PRO A 7 -8.50 -9.77 -11.70
C PRO A 7 -8.54 -8.44 -12.47
N GLN A 8 -7.43 -7.69 -12.48
CA GLN A 8 -7.34 -6.34 -13.02
C GLN A 8 -8.21 -5.27 -12.32
N GLY A 9 -8.85 -5.61 -11.19
CA GLY A 9 -9.56 -4.62 -10.37
C GLY A 9 -8.61 -3.63 -9.70
N GLU A 10 -9.07 -2.40 -9.52
CA GLU A 10 -8.29 -1.32 -8.91
C GLU A 10 -8.36 -1.35 -7.37
N LEU A 11 -7.24 -1.05 -6.73
CA LEU A 11 -7.12 -0.77 -5.31
C LEU A 11 -6.52 0.63 -5.15
N LYS A 12 -7.30 1.54 -4.56
CA LYS A 12 -6.86 2.89 -4.22
C LYS A 12 -6.67 3.00 -2.71
N ILE A 13 -5.52 3.49 -2.27
CA ILE A 13 -5.18 3.68 -0.86
C ILE A 13 -4.90 5.17 -0.66
N ALA A 14 -5.61 5.81 0.26
CA ALA A 14 -5.32 7.16 0.72
C ALA A 14 -4.96 7.08 2.19
N GLU A 15 -3.73 7.44 2.53
CA GLU A 15 -3.22 7.30 3.89
C GLU A 15 -2.44 8.56 4.30
N VAL A 16 -2.46 8.89 5.59
CA VAL A 16 -1.82 10.12 6.09
C VAL A 16 -0.31 10.04 5.88
N ALA A 17 0.27 11.08 5.28
CA ALA A 17 1.68 11.11 4.88
C ALA A 17 2.64 10.82 6.06
N SER A 18 2.32 11.32 7.25
CA SER A 18 3.14 11.12 8.46
C SER A 18 3.15 9.68 8.98
N ARG A 19 2.20 8.84 8.55
CA ARG A 19 2.15 7.43 8.98
C ARG A 19 3.14 6.56 8.25
N PHE A 20 3.49 6.88 7.00
CA PHE A 20 4.46 6.06 6.28
C PHE A 20 5.84 6.15 6.93
N SER A 21 6.43 5.01 7.28
CA SER A 21 7.84 4.94 7.64
C SER A 21 8.70 5.03 6.38
N ASN A 22 8.35 4.24 5.36
CA ASN A 22 8.92 4.30 4.02
C ASN A 22 7.82 3.88 3.01
N VAL A 23 7.50 4.77 2.07
CA VAL A 23 6.43 4.55 1.08
C VAL A 23 6.83 3.49 0.06
N ASP A 24 8.10 3.47 -0.34
CA ASP A 24 8.60 2.54 -1.37
C ASP A 24 8.57 1.10 -0.85
N VAL A 25 8.98 0.88 0.41
CA VAL A 25 8.87 -0.44 1.07
C VAL A 25 7.42 -0.89 1.18
N PHE A 26 6.49 0.04 1.46
CA PHE A 26 5.06 -0.28 1.48
C PHE A 26 4.54 -0.71 0.10
N ILE A 27 4.98 -0.05 -0.97
CA ILE A 27 4.66 -0.41 -2.35
C ILE A 27 5.22 -1.81 -2.70
N GLU A 28 6.47 -2.10 -2.33
CA GLU A 28 7.10 -3.41 -2.56
C GLU A 28 6.34 -4.54 -1.86
N VAL A 29 5.93 -4.35 -0.61
CA VAL A 29 5.13 -5.34 0.14
C VAL A 29 3.79 -5.60 -0.54
N LEU A 30 3.11 -4.56 -1.04
CA LEU A 30 1.87 -4.74 -1.80
C LEU A 30 2.09 -5.48 -3.12
N ALA A 31 3.24 -5.27 -3.76
CA ALA A 31 3.65 -6.05 -4.94
C ALA A 31 3.85 -7.53 -4.62
N GLU A 32 4.49 -7.87 -3.49
CA GLU A 32 4.64 -9.26 -3.03
C GLU A 32 3.29 -9.93 -2.75
N ILE A 33 2.30 -9.18 -2.27
CA ILE A 33 0.94 -9.67 -1.99
C ILE A 33 0.13 -9.91 -3.29
N GLY A 34 0.57 -9.36 -4.43
CA GLY A 34 -0.08 -9.54 -5.73
C GLY A 34 -0.82 -8.31 -6.25
N PHE A 35 -0.30 -7.11 -5.97
CA PHE A 35 -0.79 -5.85 -6.54
C PHE A 35 0.28 -5.16 -7.37
N ASN A 36 -0.05 -4.77 -8.59
CA ASN A 36 0.85 -3.98 -9.43
C ASN A 36 0.66 -2.49 -9.10
N PHE A 37 1.75 -1.79 -8.82
CA PHE A 37 1.74 -0.35 -8.62
C PHE A 37 1.44 0.39 -9.93
N VAL A 38 0.58 1.40 -9.86
CA VAL A 38 0.18 2.21 -11.02
C VAL A 38 0.64 3.64 -10.85
N LYS A 39 0.29 4.27 -9.72
CA LYS A 39 0.54 5.70 -9.51
C LYS A 39 0.68 6.00 -8.02
N LYS A 40 1.57 6.94 -7.71
CA LYS A 40 1.63 7.66 -6.43
C LYS A 40 1.28 9.12 -6.69
N ASP A 41 0.44 9.68 -5.85
CA ASP A 41 0.14 11.11 -5.80
C ASP A 41 0.35 11.62 -4.37
N ASP A 42 1.38 12.44 -4.22
CA ASP A 42 1.78 13.12 -2.98
C ASP A 42 1.65 14.65 -3.09
N THR A 43 0.81 15.13 -4.02
CA THR A 43 0.53 16.58 -4.17
C THR A 43 -0.15 17.17 -2.94
N ASN A 44 -0.89 16.35 -2.18
CA ASN A 44 -1.50 16.75 -0.92
C ASN A 44 -0.51 16.66 0.24
N LYS A 45 -0.36 17.75 1.00
CA LYS A 45 0.57 17.81 2.16
C LYS A 45 0.25 16.81 3.28
N MET A 46 -1.00 16.38 3.39
CA MET A 46 -1.50 15.55 4.48
C MET A 46 -1.65 14.08 4.10
N PHE A 47 -1.86 13.77 2.83
CA PHE A 47 -2.20 12.43 2.36
C PHE A 47 -1.34 12.02 1.17
N ILE A 48 -0.98 10.75 1.14
CA ILE A 48 -0.41 10.10 -0.04
C ILE A 48 -1.48 9.18 -0.61
N MET A 49 -1.79 9.34 -1.89
CA MET A 49 -2.66 8.44 -2.64
C MET A 49 -1.80 7.46 -3.44
N LEU A 50 -2.14 6.19 -3.33
CA LEU A 50 -1.48 5.10 -4.05
C LEU A 50 -2.53 4.31 -4.81
N ASP A 51 -2.31 4.16 -6.11
CA ASP A 51 -3.15 3.38 -7.01
C ASP A 51 -2.45 2.09 -7.39
N PHE A 52 -3.18 0.99 -7.29
CA PHE A 52 -2.73 -0.35 -7.65
C PHE A 52 -3.77 -1.10 -8.49
N ILE A 53 -3.31 -2.09 -9.25
CA ILE A 53 -4.15 -3.04 -9.96
C ILE A 53 -3.89 -4.44 -9.41
N LYS A 54 -4.94 -5.20 -9.11
CA LYS A 54 -4.80 -6.60 -8.71
C LYS A 54 -4.15 -7.40 -9.83
N ALA A 55 -2.98 -7.97 -9.55
CA ALA A 55 -2.26 -8.81 -10.49
C ALA A 55 -3.08 -10.06 -10.82
N GLN A 56 -2.82 -10.66 -11.98
CA GLN A 56 -3.38 -11.96 -12.29
C GLN A 56 -2.89 -13.01 -11.28
N PRO A 57 -3.65 -14.10 -11.04
CA PRO A 57 -3.23 -15.16 -10.13
C PRO A 57 -1.87 -15.72 -10.56
N GLN A 58 -0.82 -15.37 -9.85
CA GLN A 58 0.53 -15.92 -10.02
C GLN A 58 0.90 -16.73 -8.78
N LYS A 59 1.85 -17.67 -8.93
CA LYS A 59 2.43 -18.38 -7.79
C LYS A 59 2.99 -17.33 -6.82
N GLN A 60 2.40 -17.25 -5.62
CA GLN A 60 2.85 -16.33 -4.58
C GLN A 60 4.35 -16.53 -4.36
N ARG A 61 5.14 -15.48 -4.59
CA ARG A 61 6.53 -15.48 -4.14
C ARG A 61 6.50 -15.53 -2.62
N LYS A 62 7.35 -16.36 -1.99
CA LYS A 62 7.49 -16.37 -0.53
C LYS A 62 7.79 -14.94 -0.09
N SER A 63 6.87 -14.33 0.63
CA SER A 63 7.04 -12.96 1.13
C SER A 63 8.26 -12.91 2.03
N ARG A 64 9.05 -11.84 1.91
CA ARG A 64 10.07 -11.58 2.94
C ARG A 64 9.35 -11.40 4.28
N LEU A 65 9.92 -11.91 5.37
CA LEU A 65 9.41 -11.70 6.73
C LEU A 65 9.67 -10.24 7.13
N ILE A 66 8.99 -9.29 6.49
CA ILE A 66 8.97 -7.90 6.93
C ILE A 66 7.91 -7.80 8.01
N ASN A 67 8.29 -7.29 9.19
CA ASN A 67 7.33 -6.96 10.22
C ASN A 67 6.43 -5.84 9.67
N VAL A 68 5.20 -6.20 9.31
CA VAL A 68 4.19 -5.31 8.72
C VAL A 68 3.89 -4.12 9.65
N SER A 69 4.11 -4.29 10.96
CA SER A 69 4.00 -3.26 11.99
C SER A 69 4.92 -2.06 11.75
N ASP A 70 6.04 -2.24 11.05
CA ASP A 70 7.05 -1.19 10.89
C ASP A 70 6.74 -0.29 9.67
N LEU A 71 5.81 -0.71 8.80
CA LEU A 71 5.47 -0.01 7.56
C LEU A 71 4.67 1.28 7.82
N LEU A 72 3.78 1.24 8.81
CA LEU A 72 2.86 2.32 9.14
C LEU A 72 2.91 2.66 10.63
N ARG A 73 3.33 3.88 10.92
CA ARG A 73 3.21 4.50 12.25
C ARG A 73 1.73 4.73 12.60
N PRO A 74 1.40 4.78 13.91
CA PRO A 74 0.07 5.17 14.36
C PRO A 74 -0.35 6.53 13.82
N CYS A 75 -1.64 6.70 13.53
CA CYS A 75 -2.20 7.99 13.17
C CYS A 75 -2.36 8.85 14.42
N THR A 76 -1.35 9.61 14.79
CA THR A 76 -1.46 10.61 15.86
C THR A 76 -1.99 11.91 15.26
N TYR A 77 -3.32 12.02 15.18
CA TYR A 77 -3.95 13.29 14.82
C TYR A 77 -3.74 14.32 15.94
N LYS A 78 -3.66 15.61 15.59
CA LYS A 78 -3.40 16.69 16.56
C LYS A 78 -4.32 16.56 17.78
N LYS A 79 -3.76 16.77 18.98
CA LYS A 79 -4.56 16.86 20.21
C LYS A 79 -5.62 17.95 20.02
N ARG A 80 -6.86 17.61 20.35
CA ARG A 80 -8.04 18.47 20.18
C ARG A 80 -8.15 19.48 21.31
#